data_AF-A0A7S3HVG9-F1
#
_entry.id   AF-A0A7S3HVG9-F1
#
_cell.length_a   1.000
_cell.length_b   1.000
_cell.length_c   1.000
_cell.angle_alpha   90.00
_cell.angle_beta   90.00
_cell.angle_gamma   90.00
#
_symmetry.space_group_name_H-M   'P 1'
#
loop_
_entity.id
_entity.type
_entity.pdbx_description
1 polymer ?
#
loop_
_entity_poly.entity_id
_entity_poly.type
_entity_poly.pdbx_seq_one_letter_code
_entity_poly.pdbx_strand_id
1 'polypeptide(L)'
;MTESNVQPTNQEASDVSTCVFDGVDAILLNEETSEGDQPIESVNFLSKICAEAERCIDYKATFMDLKKMSSRAISPSEGLAAQTVKTSQNLSVDLIIVHTQ
;
A
#
# COMPACT_ATOMS: atom_id res chain seq x y z
N MET A 1 23.85 -11.42 -15.89
CA MET A 1 22.48 -11.92 -16.04
C MET A 1 21.64 -10.67 -16.15
N THR A 2 21.36 -10.23 -17.37
CA THR A 2 20.56 -9.04 -17.63
C THR A 2 19.21 -9.55 -18.08
N GLU A 3 18.20 -9.50 -17.21
CA GLU A 3 16.82 -9.72 -17.64
C GLU A 3 16.46 -8.59 -18.60
N SER A 4 16.58 -8.86 -19.90
CA SER A 4 16.15 -7.99 -20.98
C SER A 4 14.64 -8.08 -21.21
N ASN A 5 13.86 -8.34 -20.16
CA ASN A 5 12.42 -8.44 -20.25
C ASN A 5 11.79 -7.17 -19.68
N VAL A 6 11.25 -6.35 -20.59
CA VAL A 6 10.64 -5.07 -20.25
C VAL A 6 9.40 -5.24 -19.35
N GLN A 7 8.75 -6.41 -19.36
CA GLN A 7 7.53 -6.66 -18.59
C GLN A 7 7.75 -7.69 -17.49
N PRO A 8 7.25 -7.45 -16.26
CA PRO A 8 7.30 -8.45 -15.20
C PRO A 8 6.54 -9.70 -15.61
N THR A 9 7.00 -10.84 -15.14
CA THR A 9 6.29 -12.10 -15.25
C THR A 9 4.99 -12.05 -14.44
N ASN A 10 4.03 -12.92 -14.80
CA ASN A 10 2.80 -13.06 -14.01
C ASN A 10 3.09 -13.45 -12.55
N GLN A 11 4.18 -14.18 -12.31
CA GLN A 11 4.56 -14.57 -10.96
C GLN A 11 5.02 -13.35 -10.17
N GLU A 12 5.93 -12.54 -10.71
CA GLU A 12 6.40 -11.32 -10.03
C GLU A 12 5.27 -10.33 -9.76
N ALA A 13 4.35 -10.17 -10.72
CA ALA A 13 3.17 -9.34 -10.53
C ALA A 13 2.26 -9.86 -9.42
N SER A 14 2.08 -11.18 -9.32
CA SER A 14 1.32 -11.82 -8.24
C SER A 14 1.99 -11.69 -6.88
N ASP A 15 3.32 -11.80 -6.83
CA ASP A 15 4.10 -11.69 -5.59
C ASP A 15 3.97 -10.28 -5.01
N VAL A 16 4.16 -9.25 -5.85
CA VAL A 16 3.96 -7.83 -5.47
C VAL A 16 2.53 -7.59 -4.98
N SER A 17 1.53 -8.07 -5.72
CA SER A 17 0.12 -7.87 -5.36
C SER A 17 -0.21 -8.50 -4.01
N THR A 18 0.36 -9.68 -3.73
CA THR A 18 0.18 -10.37 -2.46
C THR A 18 0.78 -9.58 -1.31
N CYS A 19 1.98 -9.01 -1.48
CA CYS A 19 2.58 -8.14 -0.47
C CYS A 19 1.70 -6.92 -0.14
N VAL A 20 1.05 -6.33 -1.16
CA VAL A 20 0.10 -5.23 -0.94
C VAL A 20 -1.12 -5.69 -0.13
N PHE A 21 -1.67 -6.87 -0.43
CA PHE A 21 -2.79 -7.44 0.34
C PHE A 21 -2.42 -7.82 1.77
N ASP A 22 -1.18 -8.22 2.00
CA ASP A 22 -0.64 -8.50 3.33
C ASP A 22 -0.44 -7.23 4.17
N GLY A 23 -0.59 -6.05 3.56
CA GLY A 23 -0.53 -4.75 4.26
C GLY A 23 0.90 -4.24 4.45
N VAL A 24 1.82 -4.57 3.54
CA VAL A 24 3.19 -4.04 3.55
C VAL A 24 3.20 -2.55 3.18
N ASP A 25 3.89 -1.73 3.97
CA ASP A 25 3.97 -0.28 3.74
C ASP A 25 4.90 0.12 2.58
N ALA A 26 5.90 -0.70 2.27
CA ALA A 26 6.89 -0.40 1.23
C ALA A 26 7.47 -1.66 0.58
N ILE A 27 7.70 -1.59 -0.74
CA ILE A 27 8.35 -2.64 -1.53
C ILE A 27 9.71 -2.11 -2.01
N LEU A 28 10.74 -2.94 -1.91
CA LEU A 28 12.11 -2.64 -2.32
C LEU A 28 12.42 -3.33 -3.65
N LEU A 29 13.04 -2.60 -4.57
CA LEU A 29 13.70 -3.14 -5.76
C LEU A 29 15.21 -3.20 -5.49
N ASN A 30 15.85 -4.30 -5.86
CA ASN A 30 17.28 -4.51 -5.64
C ASN A 30 18.01 -4.36 -6.98
N GLU A 31 18.42 -5.49 -7.56
CA GLU A 31 19.20 -5.58 -8.79
C GLU A 31 18.51 -4.90 -9.98
N GLU A 32 17.18 -4.85 -9.96
CA GLU A 32 16.33 -4.22 -10.99
C GLU A 32 16.51 -2.70 -11.10
N THR A 33 17.03 -2.06 -10.03
CA THR A 33 17.31 -0.61 -10.01
C THR A 33 18.79 -0.26 -9.89
N SER A 34 19.61 -1.15 -9.32
CA SER A 34 21.05 -0.89 -9.14
C SER A 34 21.87 -1.25 -10.37
N GLU A 35 21.59 -2.40 -11.00
CA GLU A 35 22.38 -2.97 -12.10
C GLU A 35 21.50 -3.31 -13.33
N GLY A 36 20.20 -3.03 -13.25
CA GLY A 36 19.24 -3.30 -14.31
C GLY A 36 19.34 -2.34 -15.48
N ASP A 37 19.07 -2.84 -16.69
CA ASP A 37 19.12 -2.05 -17.92
C ASP A 37 17.95 -1.04 -18.05
N GLN A 38 16.88 -1.22 -17.25
CA GLN A 38 15.63 -0.45 -17.36
C GLN A 38 15.03 -0.05 -15.98
N PRO A 39 15.75 0.74 -15.16
CA PRO A 39 15.32 1.05 -13.80
C PRO A 39 14.02 1.88 -13.72
N ILE A 40 13.77 2.72 -14.72
CA ILE A 40 12.57 3.57 -14.78
C ILE A 40 11.33 2.72 -15.07
N GLU A 41 11.44 1.79 -16.02
CA GLU A 41 10.39 0.85 -16.37
C GLU A 41 10.04 -0.05 -15.19
N SER A 42 11.04 -0.61 -14.50
CA SER A 42 10.85 -1.43 -13.29
C SER A 42 10.00 -0.72 -12.23
N VAL A 43 10.34 0.53 -11.90
CA VAL A 43 9.59 1.35 -10.94
C VAL A 43 8.16 1.63 -11.43
N ASN A 44 7.99 1.94 -12.72
CA ASN A 44 6.68 2.22 -13.30
C ASN A 44 5.76 0.99 -13.29
N PHE A 45 6.29 -0.21 -13.55
CA PHE A 45 5.51 -1.45 -13.47
C PHE A 45 5.11 -1.75 -12.03
N LEU A 46 6.06 -1.65 -11.09
CA LEU A 46 5.78 -1.86 -9.68
C LEU A 46 4.69 -0.89 -9.18
N SER A 47 4.81 0.40 -9.50
CA SER A 47 3.81 1.41 -9.15
C SER A 47 2.42 1.10 -9.71
N LYS A 48 2.33 0.61 -10.95
CA LYS A 48 1.06 0.19 -11.55
C LYS A 48 0.45 -1.01 -10.83
N ILE A 49 1.25 -2.03 -10.53
CA ILE A 49 0.78 -3.24 -9.84
C ILE A 49 0.25 -2.86 -8.45
N CYS A 50 0.98 -2.05 -7.69
CA CYS A 50 0.53 -1.56 -6.39
C CYS A 50 -0.80 -0.79 -6.51
N ALA A 51 -0.91 0.14 -7.46
CA ALA A 51 -2.13 0.92 -7.65
C ALA A 51 -3.35 0.05 -8.04
N GLU A 52 -3.16 -1.01 -8.84
CA GLU A 52 -4.26 -1.94 -9.15
C GLU A 52 -4.62 -2.84 -7.96
N ALA A 53 -3.62 -3.30 -7.20
CA ALA A 53 -3.84 -4.10 -6.00
C ALA A 53 -4.57 -3.30 -4.91
N GLU A 54 -4.17 -2.05 -4.66
CA GLU A 54 -4.81 -1.13 -3.71
C GLU A 54 -6.30 -0.91 -4.01
N ARG A 55 -6.67 -0.82 -5.30
CA ARG A 55 -8.09 -0.69 -5.71
C ARG A 55 -8.95 -1.91 -5.36
N CYS A 56 -8.33 -3.07 -5.17
CA CYS A 56 -9.03 -4.30 -4.81
C CYS A 56 -9.24 -4.44 -3.29
N ILE A 57 -8.68 -3.55 -2.47
CA ILE A 57 -8.77 -3.63 -1.01
C ILE A 57 -10.13 -3.11 -0.51
N ASP A 58 -10.81 -3.91 0.32
CA ASP A 58 -11.96 -3.43 1.10
C ASP A 58 -11.48 -2.67 2.35
N TYR A 59 -11.18 -1.38 2.17
CA TYR A 59 -10.71 -0.51 3.24
C TYR A 59 -11.68 -0.39 4.43
N LYS A 60 -12.99 -0.66 4.24
CA LYS A 60 -13.96 -0.66 5.34
C LYS A 60 -13.80 -1.90 6.20
N ALA A 61 -13.65 -3.07 5.57
CA ALA A 61 -13.36 -4.32 6.26
C ALA A 61 -12.02 -4.24 7.00
N THR A 62 -10.96 -3.80 6.31
CA THR A 62 -9.61 -3.64 6.90
C THR A 62 -9.64 -2.72 8.12
N PHE A 63 -10.31 -1.57 8.04
CA PHE A 63 -10.44 -0.66 9.18
C PHE A 63 -11.17 -1.31 10.37
N MET A 64 -12.24 -2.06 10.12
CA MET A 64 -12.96 -2.78 11.18
C MET A 64 -12.09 -3.83 11.86
N ASP A 65 -11.27 -4.56 11.10
CA ASP A 65 -10.40 -5.59 11.65
C ASP A 65 -9.24 -4.99 12.46
N LEU A 66 -8.60 -3.93 11.97
CA LEU A 66 -7.59 -3.19 12.74
C LEU A 66 -8.17 -2.66 14.07
N LYS A 67 -9.40 -2.16 14.04
CA LYS A 67 -10.08 -1.68 15.25
C LYS A 67 -10.37 -2.80 16.26
N LYS A 68 -10.68 -4.02 15.80
CA LYS A 68 -10.87 -5.18 16.68
C LYS A 68 -9.56 -5.64 17.33
N MET A 69 -8.43 -5.46 16.62
CA MET A 69 -7.11 -5.82 17.11
C MET A 69 -6.51 -4.80 18.08
N SER A 70 -6.91 -3.52 18.00
CA SER A 70 -6.45 -2.48 18.93
C SER A 70 -6.90 -2.74 20.37
N SER A 71 -6.06 -2.34 21.33
CA SER A 71 -6.32 -2.52 22.75
C SER A 71 -7.45 -1.60 23.25
N ARG A 72 -8.08 -1.95 24.39
CA ARG A 72 -9.15 -1.11 24.98
C ARG A 72 -8.66 0.26 25.47
N ALA A 73 -7.37 0.43 25.70
CA ALA A 73 -6.78 1.68 26.19
C ALA A 73 -6.00 2.34 25.05
N ILE A 74 -6.72 3.10 24.21
CA ILE A 74 -6.11 3.88 23.12
C ILE A 74 -5.71 5.27 23.61
N SER A 75 -4.64 5.82 23.05
CA SER A 75 -4.24 7.20 23.29
C SER A 75 -5.24 8.19 22.68
N PRO A 76 -5.34 9.44 23.18
CA PRO A 76 -6.18 10.47 22.55
C PRO A 76 -5.84 10.71 21.07
N SER A 77 -4.56 10.64 20.70
CA SER A 77 -4.09 10.76 19.32
C SER A 77 -4.57 9.61 18.43
N GLU A 78 -4.51 8.36 18.93
CA GLU A 78 -5.01 7.19 18.21
C GLU A 78 -6.54 7.24 18.05
N GLY A 79 -7.26 7.67 19.10
CA GLY A 79 -8.71 7.86 19.04
C GLY A 79 -9.12 8.90 18.00
N LEU A 80 -8.38 10.02 17.91
CA LEU A 80 -8.61 11.04 16.90
C LEU A 80 -8.33 10.51 15.49
N ALA A 81 -7.21 9.80 15.28
CA ALA A 81 -6.87 9.19 14.00
C ALA A 81 -7.96 8.19 13.54
N ALA A 82 -8.36 7.27 14.41
CA ALA A 82 -9.39 6.28 14.11
C ALA A 82 -10.74 6.91 13.79
N GLN A 83 -11.13 7.96 14.52
CA GLN A 83 -12.38 8.68 14.25
C GLN A 83 -12.31 9.48 12.94
N THR A 84 -11.15 10.04 12.61
CA THR A 84 -10.93 10.74 11.34
C THR A 84 -11.10 9.80 10.16
N VAL A 85 -10.48 8.61 10.20
CA VAL A 85 -10.64 7.57 9.16
C VAL A 85 -12.09 7.10 9.05
N LYS A 86 -12.78 6.89 10.16
CA LYS A 86 -14.21 6.51 10.13
C LYS A 86 -15.07 7.62 9.47
N THR A 87 -14.76 8.87 9.76
CA THR A 87 -15.51 10.02 9.23
C THR A 87 -15.22 10.22 7.75
N SER A 88 -13.98 10.05 7.31
CA SER A 88 -13.60 10.15 5.89
C SER A 88 -14.33 9.10 5.04
N GLN A 89 -14.45 7.86 5.53
CA GLN A 89 -15.19 6.79 4.86
C GLN A 89 -16.70 7.06 4.77
N ASN A 90 -17.29 7.70 5.79
CA ASN A 90 -18.72 8.02 5.81
C ASN A 90 -19.08 9.20 4.92
N LEU A 91 -18.19 10.20 4.83
CA LEU A 91 -18.40 11.41 4.05
C LEU A 91 -17.83 11.32 2.63
N SER A 92 -17.12 10.24 2.30
CA SER A 92 -16.47 10.02 1.00
C SER A 92 -15.58 11.21 0.59
N VAL A 93 -14.68 11.60 1.49
CA VAL A 93 -13.70 12.68 1.22
C VAL A 93 -12.51 12.16 0.43
N ASP A 94 -11.90 13.04 -0.37
CA ASP A 94 -10.73 12.71 -1.19
C ASP A 94 -9.41 12.76 -0.42
N LEU A 95 -9.34 13.51 0.69
CA LEU A 95 -8.09 13.76 1.41
C LEU A 95 -8.30 13.95 2.93
N ILE A 96 -7.33 13.46 3.71
CA ILE A 96 -7.18 13.76 5.13
C ILE A 96 -5.92 14.62 5.29
N ILE A 97 -6.05 15.80 5.89
CA ILE A 97 -4.92 16.69 6.15
C ILE A 97 -4.48 16.53 7.61
N VAL A 98 -3.21 16.19 7.82
CA VAL A 98 -2.62 16.05 9.15
C VAL A 98 -1.50 17.07 9.31
N HIS A 99 -1.59 17.91 10.35
CA HIS A 99 -0.51 18.79 10.77
C HIS A 99 0.20 18.17 11.97
N THR A 100 1.48 17.83 11.81
CA THR A 100 2.35 17.29 12.86
C THR A 100 3.55 18.19 13.05
N GLN A 101 3.99 18.38 14.30
CA GLN A 101 5.19 19.16 14.67
C GLN A 101 6.36 18.25 14.98
#